data_AF-A0A432VRN1-F1
#
_entry.id   AF-A0A432VRN1-F1
#
_cell.length_a   1.000
_cell.length_b   1.000
_cell.length_c   1.000
_cell.angle_alpha   90.00
_cell.angle_beta   90.00
_cell.angle_gamma   90.00
#
_symmetry.space_group_name_H-M   'P 1'
#
loop_
_entity.id
_entity.type
_entity.pdbx_description
1 polymer ?
#
loop_
_entity_poly.entity_id
_entity_poly.type
_entity_poly.pdbx_seq_one_letter_code
_entity_poly.pdbx_strand_id
1 'polypeptide(L)'
;MVAKATAKDLAPIEFDSWIKPAHTESSTSTEQGKTTTITQHGVAELISEGGETWFRRNLGNAIVELRQGERGESITTRYVYTDHLGSVDVITDDAGQVEEKLSFDAFGKRRAVFKSNNQAVNFTLASILSLTHKGYTGHEQVDHASVVQMGGRIYDAHIGRFLQAAPFVQSPSNSQNFNRYSHVFSALVYCGAQRLPALQHGRLRHQADRQHRQRVK
;
A
#
# COMPACT_ATOMS: atom_id res chain seq x y z
N MET A 1 -44.91 -51.00 -19.31
CA MET A 1 -43.48 -50.69 -19.52
C MET A 1 -43.38 -49.31 -20.15
N VAL A 2 -42.98 -48.30 -19.37
CA VAL A 2 -42.69 -46.96 -19.89
C VAL A 2 -41.37 -46.54 -19.24
N ALA A 3 -40.30 -46.51 -20.02
CA ALA A 3 -38.99 -46.08 -19.56
C ALA A 3 -38.99 -44.55 -19.39
N LYS A 4 -38.78 -44.07 -18.16
CA LYS A 4 -38.47 -42.66 -17.90
C LYS A 4 -36.98 -42.44 -18.23
N ALA A 5 -36.71 -41.60 -19.21
CA ALA A 5 -35.36 -41.12 -19.51
C ALA A 5 -34.84 -40.28 -18.33
N THR A 6 -33.66 -40.64 -17.83
CA THR A 6 -32.91 -39.92 -16.80
C THR A 6 -32.23 -38.69 -17.40
N ALA A 7 -32.41 -37.53 -16.76
CA ALA A 7 -31.76 -36.29 -17.15
C ALA A 7 -30.25 -36.42 -16.91
N LYS A 8 -29.52 -36.55 -18.02
CA LYS A 8 -28.07 -36.66 -18.11
C LYS A 8 -27.49 -35.25 -18.12
N ASP A 9 -26.55 -34.99 -17.21
CA ASP A 9 -25.46 -34.00 -17.28
C ASP A 9 -25.79 -32.64 -17.95
N LEU A 10 -26.37 -31.72 -17.17
CA LEU A 10 -26.23 -30.29 -17.46
C LEU A 10 -25.07 -29.76 -16.63
N ALA A 11 -23.90 -29.64 -17.26
CA ALA A 11 -22.78 -28.92 -16.70
C ALA A 11 -23.23 -27.49 -16.32
N PRO A 12 -22.90 -26.99 -15.12
CA PRO A 12 -23.15 -25.59 -14.81
C PRO A 12 -22.37 -24.73 -15.81
N ILE A 13 -23.09 -23.80 -16.44
CA ILE A 13 -22.55 -22.82 -17.38
C ILE A 13 -21.52 -21.99 -16.61
N GLU A 14 -20.23 -22.20 -16.89
CA GLU A 14 -19.16 -21.31 -16.45
C GLU A 14 -19.37 -19.94 -17.09
N PHE A 15 -19.65 -18.94 -16.26
CA PHE A 15 -19.63 -17.54 -16.68
C PHE A 15 -18.20 -17.03 -16.57
N ASP A 16 -17.34 -17.44 -17.51
CA ASP A 16 -15.99 -16.90 -17.59
C ASP A 16 -15.98 -15.58 -18.35
N SER A 17 -15.53 -14.56 -17.61
CA SER A 17 -14.97 -13.29 -18.05
C SER A 17 -15.90 -12.16 -18.53
N TRP A 18 -15.40 -10.94 -18.29
CA TRP A 18 -15.56 -9.75 -19.12
C TRP A 18 -16.35 -8.54 -18.58
N ILE A 19 -16.31 -8.29 -17.27
CA ILE A 19 -16.13 -6.91 -16.74
C ILE A 19 -15.20 -7.00 -15.53
N LYS A 20 -13.88 -6.92 -15.72
CA LYS A 20 -13.01 -6.53 -14.59
C LYS A 20 -13.35 -5.07 -14.28
N PRO A 21 -13.77 -4.70 -13.05
CA PRO A 21 -13.80 -3.30 -12.67
C PRO A 21 -12.41 -2.73 -12.96
N ALA A 22 -12.33 -1.57 -13.61
CA ALA A 22 -11.13 -1.04 -14.26
C ALA A 22 -9.87 -0.91 -13.37
N HIS A 23 -9.95 -1.23 -12.07
CA HIS A 23 -8.84 -1.19 -11.12
C HIS A 23 -8.97 -2.32 -10.08
N THR A 24 -9.05 -3.57 -10.52
CA THR A 24 -8.92 -4.74 -9.62
C THR A 24 -7.62 -5.46 -9.91
N GLU A 25 -6.64 -5.28 -9.03
CA GLU A 25 -5.35 -5.95 -9.06
C GLU A 25 -5.29 -6.96 -7.91
N SER A 26 -4.81 -8.17 -8.19
CA SER A 26 -4.68 -9.23 -7.20
C SER A 26 -3.22 -9.65 -7.11
N SER A 27 -2.67 -9.67 -5.90
CA SER A 27 -1.34 -10.20 -5.60
C SER A 27 -1.48 -11.36 -4.61
N THR A 28 -0.80 -12.46 -4.89
CA THR A 28 -0.72 -13.61 -3.98
C THR A 28 0.70 -13.75 -3.51
N SER A 29 0.90 -13.80 -2.19
CA SER A 29 2.18 -14.09 -1.57
C SER A 29 2.06 -15.33 -0.70
N THR A 30 3.09 -16.17 -0.73
CA THR A 30 3.22 -17.30 0.19
C THR A 30 4.46 -17.11 1.02
N GLU A 31 4.28 -16.83 2.30
CA GLU A 31 5.38 -16.68 3.26
C GLU A 31 5.25 -17.68 4.40
N GLN A 32 6.32 -18.42 4.68
CA GLN A 32 6.39 -19.43 5.75
C GLN A 32 5.23 -20.46 5.71
N GLY A 33 4.75 -20.82 4.51
CA GLY A 33 3.65 -21.78 4.31
C GLY A 33 2.25 -21.20 4.43
N LYS A 34 2.13 -19.89 4.69
CA LYS A 34 0.87 -19.16 4.72
C LYS A 34 0.67 -18.44 3.40
N THR A 35 -0.42 -18.73 2.70
CA THR A 35 -0.76 -18.07 1.42
C THR A 35 -1.80 -16.99 1.67
N THR A 36 -1.41 -15.75 1.40
CA THR A 36 -2.25 -14.57 1.53
C THR A 36 -2.49 -14.01 0.13
N THR A 37 -3.75 -13.84 -0.25
CA THR A 37 -4.14 -13.15 -1.49
C THR A 37 -4.77 -11.82 -1.15
N ILE A 38 -4.20 -10.75 -1.68
CA ILE A 38 -4.69 -9.38 -1.53
C ILE A 38 -5.28 -8.95 -2.87
N THR A 39 -6.56 -8.64 -2.87
CA THR A 39 -7.28 -8.10 -4.04
C THR A 39 -7.64 -6.66 -3.77
N GLN A 40 -7.05 -5.76 -4.54
CA GLN A 40 -7.29 -4.32 -4.46
C GLN A 40 -8.62 -3.98 -5.12
N HIS A 41 -9.53 -3.35 -4.38
CA HIS A 41 -10.80 -2.84 -4.87
C HIS A 41 -10.89 -1.33 -4.59
N GLY A 42 -10.33 -0.53 -5.49
CA GLY A 42 -10.27 0.92 -5.33
C GLY A 42 -9.36 1.33 -4.17
N VAL A 43 -9.95 1.73 -3.04
CA VAL A 43 -9.22 2.17 -1.83
C VAL A 43 -9.24 1.14 -0.70
N ALA A 44 -9.87 -0.01 -0.91
CA ALA A 44 -9.98 -1.10 0.04
C ALA A 44 -9.29 -2.35 -0.50
N GLU A 45 -8.71 -3.12 0.41
CA GLU A 45 -8.05 -4.39 0.18
C GLU A 45 -8.98 -5.50 0.66
N LEU A 46 -9.32 -6.44 -0.22
CA LEU A 46 -9.93 -7.71 0.18
C LEU A 46 -8.80 -8.73 0.37
N ILE A 47 -8.66 -9.22 1.59
CA ILE A 47 -7.61 -10.16 1.96
C ILE A 47 -8.24 -11.52 2.14
N SER A 48 -7.63 -12.55 1.55
CA SER A 48 -8.01 -13.94 1.70
C SER A 48 -6.84 -14.76 2.19
N GLU A 49 -7.04 -15.49 3.28
CA GLU A 49 -6.02 -16.29 3.91
C GLU A 49 -6.65 -17.48 4.63
N GLY A 50 -6.18 -18.70 4.34
CA GLY A 50 -6.67 -19.90 5.01
C GLY A 50 -8.18 -20.16 4.91
N GLY A 51 -8.85 -19.59 3.91
CA GLY A 51 -10.31 -19.67 3.72
C GLY A 51 -11.11 -18.57 4.42
N GLU A 52 -10.50 -17.74 5.27
CA GLU A 52 -11.10 -16.52 5.81
C GLU A 52 -10.91 -15.36 4.82
N THR A 53 -11.88 -14.46 4.76
CA THR A 53 -11.77 -13.20 4.02
C THR A 53 -12.15 -12.00 4.87
N TRP A 54 -11.42 -10.90 4.70
CA TRP A 54 -11.72 -9.66 5.38
C TRP A 54 -11.32 -8.44 4.56
N PHE A 55 -11.96 -7.32 4.84
CA PHE A 55 -11.63 -6.05 4.22
C PHE A 55 -10.64 -5.29 5.09
N ARG A 56 -9.63 -4.70 4.46
CA ARG A 56 -8.70 -3.75 5.07
C ARG A 56 -8.75 -2.42 4.33
N ARG A 57 -8.65 -1.33 5.08
CA ARG A 57 -8.51 0.01 4.53
C ARG A 57 -7.48 0.80 5.31
N ASN A 58 -6.55 1.41 4.59
CA ASN A 58 -5.56 2.33 5.16
C ASN A 58 -6.11 3.76 5.07
N LEU A 59 -6.18 4.45 6.22
CA LEU A 59 -6.73 5.79 6.39
C LEU A 59 -5.70 6.69 7.08
N GLY A 60 -4.85 7.34 6.28
CA GLY A 60 -3.73 8.09 6.83
C GLY A 60 -2.80 7.16 7.60
N ASN A 61 -2.75 7.31 8.91
CA ASN A 61 -1.97 6.46 9.81
C ASN A 61 -2.78 5.33 10.47
N ALA A 62 -4.06 5.16 10.15
CA ALA A 62 -4.89 4.09 10.71
C ALA A 62 -5.08 2.93 9.72
N ILE A 63 -5.02 1.70 10.21
CA ILE A 63 -5.41 0.47 9.51
C ILE A 63 -6.74 0.03 10.09
N VAL A 64 -7.78 -0.02 9.27
CA VAL A 64 -9.11 -0.48 9.67
C VAL A 64 -9.40 -1.81 8.99
N GLU A 65 -9.70 -2.83 9.78
CA GLU A 65 -10.08 -4.16 9.31
C GLU A 65 -11.52 -4.49 9.68
N LEU A 66 -12.27 -5.03 8.72
CA LEU A 66 -13.64 -5.48 8.88
C LEU A 66 -13.70 -6.96 8.57
N ARG A 67 -13.97 -7.76 9.60
CA ARG A 67 -14.10 -9.23 9.51
C ARG A 67 -15.55 -9.62 9.75
N GLN A 68 -16.09 -10.45 8.86
CA GLN A 68 -17.39 -11.07 9.04
C GLN A 68 -17.20 -12.46 9.66
N GLY A 69 -17.59 -12.61 10.92
CA GLY A 69 -17.59 -13.91 11.61
C GLY A 69 -19.01 -14.47 11.77
N GLU A 70 -19.10 -15.72 12.24
CA GLU A 70 -20.40 -16.38 12.49
C GLU A 70 -21.28 -15.63 13.51
N ARG A 71 -20.66 -14.83 14.40
CA ARG A 71 -21.35 -14.04 15.43
C ARG A 71 -21.65 -12.60 15.02
N GLY A 72 -21.39 -12.24 13.76
CA GLY A 72 -21.60 -10.89 13.24
C GLY A 72 -20.30 -10.22 12.79
N GLU A 73 -20.42 -8.93 12.47
CA GLU A 73 -19.33 -8.09 11.99
C GLU A 73 -18.44 -7.62 13.16
N SER A 74 -17.13 -7.66 12.96
CA SER A 74 -16.15 -7.09 13.87
C SER A 74 -15.27 -6.09 13.12
N ILE A 75 -15.08 -4.91 13.73
CA ILE A 75 -14.23 -3.84 13.20
C ILE A 75 -13.05 -3.69 14.16
N THR A 76 -11.85 -3.84 13.63
CA THR A 76 -10.60 -3.62 14.38
C THR A 76 -9.87 -2.42 13.78
N THR A 77 -9.43 -1.49 14.63
CA THR A 77 -8.65 -0.32 14.21
C THR A 77 -7.27 -0.38 14.85
N ARG A 78 -6.24 -0.14 14.05
CA ARG A 78 -4.85 -0.04 14.50
C ARG A 78 -4.25 1.27 14.04
N TYR A 79 -3.32 1.81 14.83
CA TYR A 79 -2.62 3.05 14.50
C TYR A 79 -1.15 2.78 14.24
N VAL A 80 -0.66 3.28 13.10
CA VAL A 80 0.72 3.19 12.65
C VAL A 80 1.43 4.48 13.01
N TYR A 81 2.56 4.36 13.68
CA TYR A 81 3.45 5.46 14.01
C TYR A 81 4.73 5.32 13.22
N THR A 82 5.17 6.43 12.63
CA THR A 82 6.37 6.47 11.80
C THR A 82 7.45 7.33 12.41
N ASP A 83 8.70 7.03 12.07
CA ASP A 83 9.82 7.92 12.34
C ASP A 83 9.81 9.17 11.42
N HIS A 84 10.82 10.02 11.59
CA HIS A 84 10.98 11.26 10.82
C HIS A 84 11.25 11.05 9.32
N LEU A 85 11.67 9.85 8.90
CA LEU A 85 11.85 9.46 7.50
C LEU A 85 10.59 8.80 6.93
N GLY A 86 9.57 8.56 7.76
CA GLY A 86 8.35 7.84 7.39
C GLY A 86 8.46 6.32 7.51
N SER A 87 9.53 5.79 8.11
CA SER A 87 9.63 4.35 8.40
C SER A 87 8.67 3.97 9.50
N VAL A 88 8.00 2.82 9.37
CA VAL A 88 7.10 2.31 10.42
C VAL A 88 7.91 1.96 11.68
N ASP A 89 7.54 2.53 12.84
CA ASP A 89 8.19 2.26 14.13
C ASP A 89 7.27 1.43 15.04
N VAL A 90 6.05 1.88 15.28
CA VAL A 90 5.12 1.23 16.23
C VAL A 90 3.75 1.06 15.61
N ILE A 91 3.09 -0.06 15.88
CA ILE A 91 1.66 -0.25 15.60
C ILE A 91 0.95 -0.52 16.91
N THR A 92 -0.12 0.22 17.18
CA THR A 92 -0.96 0.03 18.38
C THR A 92 -2.37 -0.40 18.02
N ASP A 93 -3.04 -1.01 18.98
CA ASP A 93 -4.50 -1.18 18.94
C ASP A 93 -5.23 0.15 19.19
N ASP A 94 -6.56 0.09 19.26
CA ASP A 94 -7.46 1.21 19.54
C ASP A 94 -7.40 1.70 20.99
N ALA A 95 -6.92 0.88 21.91
CA ALA A 95 -6.66 1.23 23.31
C ALA A 95 -5.25 1.82 23.53
N GLY A 96 -4.43 1.92 22.49
CA GLY A 96 -3.06 2.43 22.54
C GLY A 96 -2.03 1.43 23.07
N GLN A 97 -2.37 0.14 23.17
CA GLN A 97 -1.41 -0.92 23.48
C GLN A 97 -0.56 -1.25 22.25
N VAL A 98 0.73 -1.47 22.46
CA VAL A 98 1.66 -1.81 21.37
C VAL A 98 1.45 -3.26 20.95
N GLU A 99 0.98 -3.46 19.72
CA GLU A 99 0.83 -4.78 19.11
C GLU A 99 2.09 -5.18 18.35
N GLU A 100 2.71 -4.24 17.63
CA GLU A 100 3.93 -4.49 16.86
C GLU A 100 4.93 -3.36 17.00
N LYS A 101 6.22 -3.70 16.92
CA LYS A 101 7.30 -2.72 16.85
C LYS A 101 8.35 -3.13 15.84
N LEU A 102 8.74 -2.17 15.03
CA LEU A 102 9.73 -2.28 13.98
C LEU A 102 10.91 -1.37 14.33
N SER A 103 12.10 -1.74 13.85
CA SER A 103 13.27 -0.89 13.97
C SER A 103 14.20 -1.18 12.80
N PHE A 104 14.82 -0.13 12.28
CA PHE A 104 15.69 -0.19 11.10
C PHE A 104 17.07 0.38 11.43
N ASP A 105 18.10 -0.10 10.72
CA ASP A 105 19.37 0.59 10.67
C ASP A 105 19.32 1.81 9.71
N ALA A 106 20.44 2.53 9.60
CA ALA A 106 20.54 3.71 8.73
C ALA A 106 20.37 3.41 7.23
N PHE A 107 20.43 2.14 6.83
CA PHE A 107 20.27 1.70 5.45
C PHE A 107 18.96 0.96 5.22
N GLY A 108 18.09 0.82 6.22
CA GLY A 108 16.78 0.19 6.11
C GLY A 108 16.74 -1.30 6.44
N LYS A 109 17.84 -1.91 6.90
CA LYS A 109 17.83 -3.29 7.36
C LYS A 109 17.09 -3.38 8.68
N ARG A 110 16.15 -4.33 8.79
CA ARG A 110 15.45 -4.58 10.07
C ARG A 110 16.42 -5.04 11.14
N ARG A 111 16.24 -4.51 12.35
CA ARG A 111 16.99 -4.86 13.55
C ARG A 111 16.04 -5.34 14.65
N ALA A 112 16.58 -6.16 15.54
CA ALA A 112 15.85 -6.60 16.71
C ALA A 112 15.47 -5.39 17.58
N VAL A 113 14.25 -5.46 18.11
CA VAL A 113 13.71 -4.49 19.06
C VAL A 113 14.01 -5.02 20.46
N PHE A 114 14.51 -4.16 21.34
CA PHE A 114 14.82 -4.51 22.72
C PHE A 114 14.02 -3.65 23.70
N LYS A 115 13.64 -4.25 24.82
CA LYS A 115 13.10 -3.55 25.99
C LYS A 115 14.22 -2.81 26.73
N SER A 116 13.86 -1.96 27.67
CA SER A 116 14.81 -1.23 28.52
C SER A 116 15.74 -2.14 29.33
N ASN A 117 15.31 -3.35 29.65
CA ASN A 117 16.11 -4.38 30.33
C ASN A 117 16.98 -5.22 29.36
N ASN A 118 17.18 -4.76 28.12
CA ASN A 118 17.95 -5.43 27.07
C ASN A 118 17.40 -6.81 26.64
N GLN A 119 16.14 -7.12 26.95
CA GLN A 119 15.48 -8.31 26.42
C GLN A 119 14.90 -8.03 25.04
N ALA A 120 15.11 -8.96 24.10
CA ALA A 120 14.49 -8.89 22.78
C ALA A 120 12.97 -8.94 22.93
N VAL A 121 12.27 -8.08 22.19
CA VAL A 121 10.82 -8.20 22.02
C VAL A 121 10.56 -9.19 20.90
N ASN A 122 9.75 -10.21 21.20
CA ASN A 122 9.43 -11.27 20.25
C ASN A 122 8.27 -10.83 19.35
N PHE A 123 8.56 -9.95 18.40
CA PHE A 123 7.68 -9.67 17.27
C PHE A 123 8.08 -10.55 16.10
N THR A 124 7.10 -11.16 15.43
CA THR A 124 7.37 -12.03 14.30
C THR A 124 7.21 -11.26 13.00
N LEU A 125 8.02 -11.59 12.00
CA LEU A 125 7.84 -11.00 10.67
C LEU A 125 6.44 -11.30 10.11
N ALA A 126 5.93 -12.51 10.35
CA ALA A 126 4.60 -12.91 9.92
C ALA A 126 3.49 -12.05 10.54
N SER A 127 3.60 -11.69 11.83
CA SER A 127 2.61 -10.82 12.48
C SER A 127 2.65 -9.39 11.96
N ILE A 128 3.85 -8.85 11.69
CA ILE A 128 4.00 -7.53 11.05
C ILE A 128 3.43 -7.51 9.63
N LEU A 129 3.82 -8.47 8.79
CA LEU A 129 3.37 -8.56 7.39
C LEU A 129 1.88 -8.87 7.28
N SER A 130 1.30 -9.49 8.31
CA SER A 130 -0.15 -9.63 8.39
C SER A 130 -0.84 -8.27 8.49
N LEU A 131 -0.19 -7.22 8.99
CA LEU A 131 -0.76 -5.88 9.13
C LEU A 131 -0.34 -4.94 8.00
N THR A 132 0.94 -4.92 7.65
CA THR A 132 1.47 -3.99 6.64
C THR A 132 2.74 -4.51 5.99
N HIS A 133 2.85 -4.27 4.67
CA HIS A 133 4.09 -4.48 3.92
C HIS A 133 4.98 -3.22 3.91
N LYS A 134 4.51 -2.11 4.49
CA LYS A 134 5.30 -0.88 4.60
C LYS A 134 6.37 -1.03 5.68
N GLY A 135 7.59 -0.63 5.34
CA GLY A 135 8.75 -0.67 6.21
C GLY A 135 9.55 0.62 6.16
N TYR A 136 10.81 0.52 5.76
CA TYR A 136 11.75 1.64 5.70
C TYR A 136 11.27 2.77 4.79
N THR A 137 11.32 4.01 5.30
CA THR A 137 10.92 5.26 4.61
C THR A 137 9.54 5.21 3.94
N GLY A 138 8.61 4.40 4.45
CA GLY A 138 7.25 4.25 3.90
C GLY A 138 7.18 3.43 2.60
N HIS A 139 8.27 2.76 2.23
CA HIS A 139 8.34 1.87 1.07
C HIS A 139 7.99 0.43 1.45
N GLU A 140 7.61 -0.33 0.43
CA GLU A 140 7.26 -1.74 0.60
C GLU A 140 8.52 -2.57 0.78
N GLN A 141 8.52 -3.43 1.81
CA GLN A 141 9.68 -4.22 2.17
C GLN A 141 9.43 -5.70 1.92
N VAL A 142 10.38 -6.32 1.24
CA VAL A 142 10.40 -7.74 0.92
C VAL A 142 11.48 -8.38 1.78
N ASP A 143 11.08 -8.78 2.98
CA ASP A 143 12.00 -9.15 4.06
C ASP A 143 12.81 -10.42 3.76
N HIS A 144 12.21 -11.40 3.09
CA HIS A 144 12.93 -12.62 2.68
C HIS A 144 14.08 -12.34 1.70
N ALA A 145 13.97 -11.28 0.91
CA ALA A 145 14.98 -10.84 -0.05
C ALA A 145 15.87 -9.71 0.50
N SER A 146 15.62 -9.20 1.71
CA SER A 146 16.29 -8.00 2.27
C SER A 146 16.23 -6.78 1.34
N VAL A 147 15.12 -6.65 0.62
CA VAL A 147 14.94 -5.68 -0.45
C VAL A 147 13.79 -4.74 -0.14
N VAL A 148 13.88 -3.49 -0.61
CA VAL A 148 12.85 -2.47 -0.49
C VAL A 148 12.46 -1.96 -1.88
N GLN A 149 11.16 -1.91 -2.16
CA GLN A 149 10.61 -1.39 -3.41
C GLN A 149 10.33 0.11 -3.30
N MET A 150 11.20 0.89 -3.94
CA MET A 150 11.19 2.36 -3.86
C MET A 150 10.71 2.98 -5.18
N GLY A 151 9.40 2.94 -5.42
CA GLY A 151 8.76 3.71 -6.51
C GLY A 151 9.25 3.38 -7.92
N GLY A 152 9.61 2.11 -8.18
CA GLY A 152 10.04 1.62 -9.50
C GLY A 152 11.51 1.20 -9.58
N ARG A 153 12.25 1.33 -8.48
CA ARG A 153 13.59 0.73 -8.33
C ARG A 153 13.64 -0.18 -7.11
N ILE A 154 14.45 -1.21 -7.23
CA ILE A 154 14.73 -2.15 -6.16
C ILE A 154 15.98 -1.71 -5.40
N TYR A 155 15.84 -1.52 -4.09
CA TYR A 155 16.91 -1.13 -3.18
C TYR A 155 17.30 -2.31 -2.28
N ASP A 156 18.59 -2.56 -2.17
CA ASP A 156 19.16 -3.56 -1.28
C ASP A 156 19.65 -2.89 0.01
N ALA A 157 18.98 -3.19 1.12
CA ALA A 157 19.27 -2.63 2.42
C ALA A 157 20.53 -3.22 3.08
N HIS A 158 21.01 -4.37 2.60
CA HIS A 158 22.21 -5.01 3.12
C HIS A 158 23.47 -4.27 2.68
N ILE A 159 23.53 -3.86 1.41
CA ILE A 159 24.67 -3.13 0.85
C ILE A 159 24.45 -1.61 0.78
N GLY A 160 23.23 -1.15 1.04
CA GLY A 160 22.89 0.27 1.02
C GLY A 160 22.83 0.88 -0.37
N ARG A 161 22.44 0.11 -1.40
CA ARG A 161 22.46 0.55 -2.82
C ARG A 161 21.26 0.03 -3.60
N PHE A 162 20.91 0.74 -4.67
CA PHE A 162 19.96 0.23 -5.65
C PHE A 162 20.55 -0.91 -6.47
N LEU A 163 19.72 -1.86 -6.88
CA LEU A 163 20.09 -2.94 -7.80
C LEU A 163 20.03 -2.50 -9.27
N GLN A 164 19.30 -1.43 -9.55
CA GLN A 164 19.13 -0.86 -10.88
C GLN A 164 19.74 0.53 -10.91
N ALA A 165 20.43 0.88 -12.00
CA ALA A 165 20.99 2.21 -12.18
C ALA A 165 19.87 3.24 -12.42
N ALA A 166 19.95 4.42 -11.80
CA ALA A 166 18.97 5.49 -12.00
C ALA A 166 18.87 5.87 -13.50
N PRO A 167 17.68 6.07 -14.06
CA PRO A 167 17.53 6.41 -15.48
C PRO A 167 18.03 7.83 -15.81
N PHE A 168 18.05 8.74 -14.82
CA PHE A 168 18.44 10.13 -15.01
C PHE A 168 19.50 10.55 -13.98
N VAL A 169 20.42 11.40 -14.41
CA VAL A 169 21.38 12.10 -13.54
C VAL A 169 20.78 13.47 -13.25
N GLN A 170 20.33 13.69 -12.02
CA GLN A 170 19.53 14.87 -11.65
C GLN A 170 20.35 16.16 -11.63
N SER A 171 21.63 16.08 -11.30
CA SER A 171 22.53 17.22 -11.16
C SER A 171 23.91 16.87 -11.73
N PRO A 172 24.13 17.11 -13.04
CA PRO A 172 25.39 16.80 -13.71
C PRO A 172 26.60 17.58 -13.19
N SER A 173 26.38 18.72 -12.53
CA SER A 173 27.44 19.53 -11.90
C SER A 173 27.91 18.99 -10.55
N ASN A 174 27.19 18.04 -9.96
CA ASN A 174 27.64 17.34 -8.76
C ASN A 174 28.26 15.99 -9.14
N SER A 175 29.56 15.84 -8.91
CA SER A 175 30.30 14.60 -9.19
C SER A 175 29.75 13.37 -8.46
N GLN A 176 29.07 13.56 -7.32
CA GLN A 176 28.40 12.50 -6.57
C GLN A 176 27.17 11.93 -7.31
N ASN A 177 26.57 12.68 -8.24
CA ASN A 177 25.38 12.25 -9.00
C ASN A 177 25.72 11.17 -10.05
N PHE A 178 26.98 11.01 -10.41
CA PHE A 178 27.40 9.94 -11.33
C PHE A 178 27.34 8.54 -10.67
N ASN A 179 27.23 8.45 -9.34
CA ASN A 179 26.91 7.19 -8.67
C ASN A 179 25.40 6.89 -8.76
N ARG A 180 24.99 6.38 -9.92
CA ARG A 180 23.59 6.05 -10.25
C ARG A 180 22.94 4.97 -9.36
N TYR A 181 23.68 4.35 -8.45
CA TYR A 181 23.19 3.33 -7.53
C TYR A 181 23.04 3.84 -6.09
N SER A 182 23.32 5.11 -5.82
CA SER A 182 23.22 5.70 -4.48
C SER A 182 21.77 5.89 -4.03
N HIS A 183 21.50 5.71 -2.73
CA HIS A 183 20.16 5.85 -2.13
C HIS A 183 19.72 7.31 -1.99
N VAL A 184 20.48 8.11 -1.22
CA VAL A 184 20.07 9.46 -0.79
C VAL A 184 20.16 10.51 -1.91
N PHE A 185 21.10 10.35 -2.84
CA PHE A 185 21.35 11.33 -3.90
C PHE A 185 20.86 10.91 -5.30
N SER A 186 20.11 9.81 -5.38
CA SER A 186 19.47 9.35 -6.63
C SER A 186 17.98 8.96 -6.46
N ALA A 187 17.41 9.18 -5.29
CA ALA A 187 15.98 9.01 -5.05
C ALA A 187 15.29 10.35 -5.24
N LEU A 188 14.69 10.61 -6.41
CA LEU A 188 13.51 11.46 -6.61
C LEU A 188 13.15 11.60 -8.11
N VAL A 189 12.33 10.71 -8.65
CA VAL A 189 11.45 11.08 -9.81
C VAL A 189 10.06 10.44 -9.72
N TYR A 190 9.84 9.31 -9.03
CA TYR A 190 8.51 8.67 -9.00
C TYR A 190 7.88 8.63 -7.60
N CYS A 191 7.63 9.80 -7.02
CA CYS A 191 6.59 9.98 -6.02
C CYS A 191 6.07 11.42 -6.14
N GLY A 192 5.01 11.61 -6.94
CA GLY A 192 4.47 12.96 -7.21
C GLY A 192 3.57 13.13 -8.42
N ALA A 193 3.03 12.06 -9.01
CA ALA A 193 2.07 12.16 -10.11
C ALA A 193 0.83 11.29 -9.85
N GLN A 194 0.19 11.48 -8.70
CA GLN A 194 -1.21 11.06 -8.51
C GLN A 194 -2.03 12.26 -8.06
N ARG A 195 -2.81 12.78 -9.02
CA ARG A 195 -4.01 13.63 -8.86
C ARG A 195 -3.84 14.92 -8.06
N LEU A 196 -3.33 15.96 -8.72
CA LEU A 196 -3.93 17.29 -8.54
C LEU A 196 -5.07 17.41 -9.55
N PRO A 197 -6.35 17.53 -9.13
CA PRO A 197 -7.38 17.97 -10.05
C PRO A 197 -7.03 19.39 -10.49
N ALA A 198 -6.91 19.58 -11.81
CA ALA A 198 -6.77 20.90 -12.39
C ALA A 198 -7.93 21.78 -11.88
N LEU A 199 -7.61 22.76 -11.05
CA LEU A 199 -8.49 23.91 -10.81
C LEU A 199 -8.65 24.61 -12.16
N GLN A 200 -9.70 24.22 -12.91
CA GLN A 200 -10.26 25.08 -13.94
C GLN A 200 -10.68 26.37 -13.22
N HIS A 201 -9.90 27.44 -13.39
CA HIS A 201 -10.39 28.77 -13.12
C HIS A 201 -11.58 29.03 -14.04
N GLY A 202 -12.77 28.82 -13.48
CA GLY A 202 -14.02 29.28 -14.04
C GLY A 202 -13.92 30.78 -14.25
N ARG A 203 -13.77 31.19 -15.51
CA ARG A 203 -13.98 32.56 -15.98
C ARG A 203 -15.45 32.87 -15.75
N LEU A 204 -15.77 33.43 -14.57
CA LEU A 204 -17.11 33.88 -14.24
C LEU A 204 -17.53 34.96 -15.24
N ARG A 205 -18.70 34.73 -15.82
CA ARG A 205 -19.40 35.61 -16.74
C ARG A 205 -19.66 36.96 -16.05
N HIS A 206 -19.16 38.05 -16.62
CA HIS A 206 -19.78 39.37 -16.45
C HIS A 206 -20.62 39.65 -17.71
N GLN A 207 -21.85 39.18 -17.70
CA GLN A 207 -22.91 39.70 -18.57
C GLN A 207 -24.17 39.79 -17.71
N ALA A 208 -24.28 40.90 -17.00
CA ALA A 208 -25.54 41.40 -16.48
C ALA A 208 -25.47 42.93 -16.49
N ASP A 209 -26.55 43.52 -17.02
CA ASP A 209 -26.95 44.92 -16.91
C ASP A 209 -26.19 46.00 -17.68
N ARG A 210 -26.66 46.27 -18.90
CA ARG A 210 -26.90 47.64 -19.39
C ARG A 210 -27.86 47.62 -20.59
N GLN A 211 -29.15 47.44 -20.30
CA GLN A 211 -30.25 47.82 -21.19
C GLN A 211 -31.29 48.57 -20.37
N HIS A 212 -31.06 49.87 -20.09
CA HIS A 212 -32.08 50.91 -20.26
C HIS A 212 -31.57 52.29 -19.86
N ARG A 213 -31.87 53.28 -20.72
CA ARG A 213 -31.92 54.74 -20.48
C ARG A 213 -30.55 55.41 -20.20
N GLN A 214 -30.09 56.42 -20.94
CA GLN A 214 -30.83 57.58 -21.42
C GLN A 214 -30.20 58.16 -22.71
N ARG A 215 -31.09 58.49 -23.66
CA ARG A 215 -31.05 59.66 -24.55
C ARG A 215 -30.64 60.94 -23.79
N VAL A 216 -30.16 61.96 -24.52
CA VAL A 216 -29.69 63.32 -24.12
C VAL A 216 -28.16 63.37 -24.15
N LYS A 217 -27.46 64.02 -25.09
CA LYS A 217 -27.76 65.11 -26.04
C LYS A 217 -27.21 64.78 -27.42
#